data_AF-A0A7Y4Z940-F1
#
_entry.id   AF-A0A7Y4Z940-F1
#
_cell.length_a   1.000
_cell.length_b   1.000
_cell.length_c   1.000
_cell.angle_alpha   90.00
_cell.angle_beta   90.00
_cell.angle_gamma   90.00
#
_symmetry.space_group_name_H-M   'P 1'
#
loop_
_entity.id
_entity.type
_entity.pdbx_description
1 polymer ?
#
loop_
_entity_poly.entity_id
_entity_poly.type
_entity_poly.pdbx_seq_one_letter_code
_entity_poly.pdbx_strand_id
1 'polypeptide(L)'
;MKSLPNIAIVALAGIGLLMPELAFAGPFTSGASSLSSDILTILTPVAVIAVMVAGALAWFGRISWVLAISVMVGIVLVFGSQQIVAWVRGLFGV
;
A
#
# COMPACT_ATOMS: atom_id res chain seq x y z
N MET A 1 -6.69 -39.63 -34.70
CA MET A 1 -7.46 -38.81 -33.74
C MET A 1 -7.01 -39.03 -32.28
N LYS A 2 -5.72 -39.32 -32.00
CA LYS A 2 -5.19 -39.60 -30.64
C LYS A 2 -4.31 -38.49 -30.04
N SER A 3 -3.97 -37.45 -30.82
CA SER A 3 -3.10 -36.33 -30.40
C SER A 3 -3.85 -35.12 -29.83
N LEU A 4 -5.17 -35.06 -30.05
CA LEU A 4 -6.06 -34.01 -29.51
C LEU A 4 -5.97 -33.85 -27.97
N PRO A 5 -5.94 -34.92 -27.14
CA PRO A 5 -5.84 -34.75 -25.69
C PRO A 5 -4.49 -34.17 -25.24
N ASN A 6 -3.39 -34.51 -25.93
CA ASN A 6 -2.06 -34.02 -25.57
C ASN A 6 -1.90 -32.53 -25.90
N ILE A 7 -2.49 -32.06 -27.00
CA ILE A 7 -2.48 -30.63 -27.37
C ILE A 7 -3.30 -29.81 -26.35
N ALA A 8 -4.44 -30.33 -25.88
CA ALA A 8 -5.26 -29.69 -24.86
C ALA A 8 -4.54 -29.58 -23.51
N ILE A 9 -3.82 -30.63 -23.10
CA ILE A 9 -3.04 -30.64 -21.85
C ILE A 9 -1.87 -29.64 -21.94
N VAL A 10 -1.18 -29.57 -23.08
CA VAL A 10 -0.08 -28.60 -23.29
C VAL A 10 -0.59 -27.17 -23.33
N ALA A 11 -1.76 -26.92 -23.94
CA ALA A 11 -2.39 -25.60 -23.94
C ALA A 11 -2.81 -25.15 -22.53
N LEU A 12 -3.38 -26.05 -21.73
CA LEU A 12 -3.76 -25.76 -20.34
C LEU A 12 -2.52 -25.49 -19.46
N ALA A 13 -1.44 -26.25 -19.66
CA ALA A 13 -0.16 -26.04 -18.97
C ALA A 13 0.51 -24.71 -19.40
N GLY A 14 0.41 -24.34 -20.67
CA GLY A 14 0.90 -23.06 -21.19
C GLY A 14 0.15 -21.85 -20.60
N ILE A 15 -1.16 -21.97 -20.40
CA ILE A 15 -1.97 -20.94 -19.73
C ILE A 15 -1.57 -20.82 -18.25
N GLY A 16 -1.32 -21.94 -17.56
CA GLY A 16 -0.87 -21.95 -16.17
C GLY A 16 0.51 -21.30 -15.94
N LEU A 17 1.41 -21.36 -16.93
CA LEU A 17 2.72 -20.67 -16.89
C LEU A 17 2.63 -19.17 -17.13
N LEU A 18 1.57 -18.70 -17.80
CA LEU A 18 1.34 -17.28 -18.10
C LEU A 18 0.48 -16.57 -17.04
N MET A 19 -0.10 -17.31 -16.09
CA MET A 19 -0.94 -16.78 -15.01
C MET A 19 -0.40 -17.17 -13.62
N PRO A 20 0.83 -16.73 -13.25
CA PRO A 20 1.40 -17.02 -11.93
C PRO A 20 0.55 -16.50 -10.77
N GLU A 21 -0.31 -15.50 -11.03
CA GLU A 21 -1.25 -14.93 -10.08
C GLU A 21 -2.30 -15.93 -9.57
N LEU A 22 -2.76 -16.89 -10.39
CA LEU A 22 -3.71 -17.92 -9.97
C LEU A 22 -3.06 -19.01 -9.11
N ALA A 23 -1.74 -19.22 -9.25
CA ALA A 23 -0.97 -20.17 -8.47
C ALA A 23 -0.57 -19.61 -7.08
N PHE A 24 -0.46 -18.29 -6.94
CA PHE A 24 -0.12 -17.58 -5.69
C PHE A 24 -1.31 -16.92 -4.98
N ALA A 25 -2.52 -16.99 -5.55
CA ALA A 25 -3.76 -16.48 -4.95
C ALA A 25 -4.24 -17.34 -3.76
N GLY A 26 -3.41 -17.45 -2.72
CA GLY A 26 -3.85 -17.99 -1.44
C GLY A 26 -4.79 -17.00 -0.72
N PRO A 27 -5.76 -17.46 0.08
CA PRO A 27 -6.72 -16.61 0.79
C PRO A 27 -6.09 -15.58 1.74
N PHE A 28 -4.80 -15.73 2.06
CA PHE A 28 -4.03 -14.76 2.85
C PHE A 28 -3.56 -13.56 2.04
N THR A 29 -3.38 -13.66 0.72
CA THR A 29 -3.03 -12.46 -0.07
C THR A 29 -4.22 -11.50 -0.16
N SER A 30 -5.43 -12.02 -0.36
CA SER A 30 -6.64 -11.19 -0.39
C SER A 30 -6.94 -10.64 1.01
N GLY A 31 -6.91 -11.49 2.04
CA GLY A 31 -7.13 -11.07 3.43
C GLY A 31 -6.10 -10.04 3.92
N ALA A 32 -4.81 -10.22 3.64
CA ALA A 32 -3.77 -9.29 4.05
C ALA A 32 -3.87 -7.93 3.33
N SER A 33 -4.23 -7.93 2.04
CA SER A 33 -4.47 -6.69 1.29
C SER A 33 -5.68 -5.93 1.82
N SER A 34 -6.78 -6.63 2.15
CA SER A 34 -7.97 -6.01 2.76
C SER A 34 -7.64 -5.39 4.12
N LEU A 35 -6.98 -6.13 5.01
CA LEU A 35 -6.58 -5.61 6.33
C LEU A 35 -5.65 -4.40 6.22
N SER A 36 -4.72 -4.41 5.27
CA SER A 36 -3.83 -3.27 5.02
C SER A 36 -4.63 -2.04 4.58
N SER A 37 -5.60 -2.21 3.67
CA SER A 37 -6.48 -1.13 3.22
C SER A 37 -7.36 -0.58 4.35
N ASP A 38 -7.91 -1.46 5.18
CA ASP A 38 -8.77 -1.07 6.30
C ASP A 38 -8.00 -0.29 7.35
N ILE A 39 -6.79 -0.75 7.69
CA ILE A 39 -5.88 -0.05 8.61
C ILE A 39 -5.49 1.32 8.06
N LEU A 40 -5.15 1.43 6.77
CA LEU A 40 -4.81 2.70 6.15
C LEU A 40 -6.00 3.67 6.15
N THR A 41 -7.21 3.18 5.91
CA THR A 41 -8.43 3.99 5.94
C THR A 41 -8.65 4.64 7.31
N ILE A 42 -8.32 3.93 8.39
CA ILE A 42 -8.47 4.43 9.76
C ILE A 42 -7.29 5.31 10.17
N LEU A 43 -6.06 4.95 9.80
CA LEU A 43 -4.84 5.67 10.21
C LEU A 43 -4.62 6.98 9.46
N THR A 44 -5.00 7.05 8.18
CA THR A 44 -4.77 8.25 7.34
C THR A 44 -5.33 9.54 7.97
N PRO A 45 -6.60 9.62 8.43
CA PRO A 45 -7.11 10.83 9.06
C PRO A 45 -6.39 11.16 10.38
N VAL A 46 -5.99 10.15 11.15
CA VAL A 46 -5.25 10.35 12.41
C VAL A 46 -3.89 11.01 12.14
N ALA A 47 -3.19 10.58 11.09
CA ALA A 47 -1.92 11.16 10.70
C ALA A 47 -2.04 12.62 10.26
N VAL A 48 -3.08 12.95 9.49
CA VAL A 48 -3.34 14.34 9.08
C VAL A 48 -3.50 15.25 10.31
N ILE A 49 -4.29 14.80 11.31
CA ILE A 49 -4.48 15.55 12.55
C ILE A 49 -3.15 15.69 13.32
N ALA A 50 -2.37 14.61 13.42
CA ALA A 50 -1.07 14.64 14.10
C ALA A 50 -0.10 15.65 13.45
N VAL A 51 -0.06 15.70 12.11
CA VAL A 51 0.75 16.67 11.35
C VAL A 51 0.30 18.10 11.67
N MET A 52 -1.01 18.35 11.63
CA MET A 52 -1.56 19.69 11.90
C MET A 52 -1.24 20.17 13.32
N VAL A 53 -1.37 19.29 14.31
CA VAL A 53 -1.07 19.63 15.71
C VAL A 53 0.44 19.85 15.90
N ALA A 54 1.30 18.98 15.36
CA ALA A 54 2.74 19.14 15.45
C ALA A 54 3.21 20.45 14.77
N GLY A 55 2.67 20.79 13.59
CA GLY A 55 2.96 22.04 12.90
C GLY A 55 2.55 23.27 13.69
N ALA A 56 1.34 23.26 14.28
CA ALA A 56 0.87 24.35 15.14
C ALA A 56 1.78 24.51 16.38
N LEU A 57 2.11 23.42 17.07
CA LEU A 57 2.96 23.46 18.26
C LEU A 57 4.40 23.94 17.94
N ALA A 58 4.95 23.54 16.79
CA ALA A 58 6.27 23.99 16.35
C ALA A 58 6.28 25.50 16.07
N TRP A 59 5.20 26.02 15.48
CA TRP A 59 5.05 27.44 15.20
C TRP A 59 5.03 28.29 16.47
N PHE A 60 4.30 27.84 17.50
CA PHE A 60 4.24 28.55 18.79
C PHE A 60 5.51 28.37 19.64
N GLY A 61 6.58 27.75 19.10
CA GLY A 61 7.82 27.50 19.82
C GLY A 61 7.65 26.54 21.01
N ARG A 62 6.56 25.76 21.05
CA ARG A 62 6.26 24.82 22.14
C ARG A 62 6.96 23.49 21.98
N ILE A 63 7.39 23.15 20.76
CA ILE A 63 8.23 21.98 20.45
C ILE A 63 9.40 22.41 19.57
N SER A 64 10.52 21.68 19.65
CA SER A 64 11.67 21.93 18.78
C SER A 64 11.36 21.50 17.34
N TRP A 65 11.95 22.21 16.37
CA TRP A 65 11.85 21.86 14.96
C TRP A 65 12.37 20.45 14.65
N VAL A 66 13.35 19.99 15.41
CA VAL A 66 13.87 18.61 15.30
C VAL A 66 12.79 17.60 15.69
N LEU A 67 12.02 17.86 16.76
CA LEU A 67 10.91 16.99 17.13
C LEU A 67 9.79 17.03 16.08
N ALA A 68 9.46 18.20 15.55
CA ALA A 68 8.47 18.31 14.47
C ALA A 68 8.87 17.49 13.23
N ILE A 69 10.14 17.57 12.81
CA ILE A 69 10.67 16.76 11.70
C ILE A 69 10.66 15.27 12.04
N SER A 70 11.03 14.89 13.26
CA SER A 70 11.00 13.48 13.69
C SER A 70 9.60 12.87 13.60
N VAL A 71 8.55 13.64 13.92
CA VAL A 71 7.15 13.24 13.76
C VAL A 71 6.79 13.05 12.28
N MET A 72 7.22 13.94 11.38
CA MET A 72 7.01 13.76 9.94
C MET A 72 7.66 12.48 9.41
N VAL A 73 8.91 12.24 9.81
CA VAL A 73 9.65 11.02 9.40
C VAL A 73 8.97 9.76 9.95
N GLY A 74 8.51 9.79 11.20
CA GLY A 74 7.75 8.69 11.79
C GLY A 74 6.49 8.35 11.00
N ILE A 75 5.76 9.36 10.53
CA ILE A 75 4.59 9.17 9.68
C ILE A 75 4.98 8.49 8.35
N VAL A 76 6.04 8.96 7.68
CA VAL A 76 6.52 8.33 6.44
C VAL A 76 6.86 6.85 6.65
N LEU A 77 7.45 6.49 7.80
CA LEU A 77 7.78 5.10 8.13
C LEU A 77 6.53 4.24 8.43
N VAL A 78 5.48 4.82 9.01
CA VAL A 78 4.23 4.10 9.33
C VAL A 78 3.41 3.78 8.07
N PHE A 79 3.31 4.71 7.13
CA PHE A 79 2.47 4.55 5.94
C PHE A 79 3.17 3.85 4.76
N GLY A 80 4.51 3.85 4.74
CA GLY A 80 5.30 3.22 3.69
C GLY A 80 5.16 3.88 2.31
N SER A 81 5.87 3.36 1.31
CA SER A 81 6.02 4.03 0.02
C SER A 81 4.71 4.19 -0.76
N GLN A 82 3.82 3.19 -0.75
CA GLN A 82 2.64 3.20 -1.63
C GLN A 82 1.65 4.31 -1.28
N GLN A 83 1.41 4.51 0.02
CA GLN A 83 0.49 5.53 0.49
C GLN A 83 0.99 6.94 0.21
N ILE A 84 2.30 7.20 0.40
CA ILE A 84 2.91 8.50 0.10
C ILE A 84 2.80 8.82 -1.40
N VAL A 85 3.10 7.85 -2.27
CA VAL A 85 2.97 8.02 -3.72
C VAL A 85 1.53 8.35 -4.09
N ALA A 86 0.54 7.70 -3.48
CA ALA A 86 -0.87 8.00 -3.73
C ALA A 86 -1.25 9.44 -3.33
N TRP A 87 -0.74 9.96 -2.21
CA TRP A 87 -0.97 11.36 -1.83
C TRP A 87 -0.32 12.33 -2.80
N VAL A 88 0.95 12.09 -3.16
CA VAL A 88 1.68 12.93 -4.12
C VAL A 88 0.96 12.97 -5.46
N ARG A 89 0.52 11.80 -5.94
CA ARG A 89 -0.32 11.65 -7.13
C ARG A 89 -1.63 12.43 -7.04
N GLY A 90 -2.30 12.37 -5.89
CA GLY A 90 -3.48 13.17 -5.60
C GLY A 90 -3.24 14.68 -5.67
N LEU A 91 -2.06 15.17 -5.22
CA LEU A 91 -1.69 16.59 -5.33
C LEU A 91 -1.53 17.04 -6.80
N PHE A 92 -1.11 16.14 -7.68
CA PHE A 92 -0.93 16.40 -9.10
C PHE A 92 -2.14 16.00 -9.96
N GLY A 93 -3.18 15.41 -9.36
CA GLY A 93 -4.38 14.95 -10.05
C GLY A 93 -4.14 13.78 -11.02
N VAL A 94 -3.09 12.97 -10.81
CA VAL A 94 -2.67 11.86 -11.69
C VAL A 94 -2.72 10.48 -11.06
#